data_AF-Q4W6B6-F1
#
_entry.id   AF-Q4W6B6-F1
#
_cell.length_a   1.000
_cell.length_b   1.000
_cell.length_c   1.000
_cell.angle_alpha   90.00
_cell.angle_beta   90.00
_cell.angle_gamma   90.00
#
_symmetry.space_group_name_H-M   'P 1'
#
loop_
_entity.id
_entity.type
_entity.pdbx_description
1 polymer ?
#
loop_
_entity_poly.entity_id
_entity_poly.type
_entity_poly.pdbx_seq_one_letter_code
_entity_poly.pdbx_strand_id
1 'polypeptide(L)'
;MARKPTDAADSVRPAGPTGSADSAWTEAPGASAQLLDELDALRRALAEEAARNAPDTPDMPDDEPTDGPLLAVARLFPGMTRHRWLALAEEHGLRQWFAIDLDKSTNFNLRELQKAVEELTHQRDHDPLTGLMNRRAFLRQVELELQRVHRGGAELCLAMLDLDDFKRVNDTWGHACGDLVLRRMADLLRDATRAYDVAARIGGEEF
;
A
#
# COMPACT_ATOMS: atom_id res chain seq x y z
N MET A 1 -26.88 -74.30 -13.62
CA MET A 1 -25.42 -74.23 -13.34
C MET A 1 -25.10 -72.76 -13.10
N ALA A 2 -24.91 -72.29 -11.86
CA ALA A 2 -23.72 -72.48 -11.01
C ALA A 2 -22.48 -71.78 -11.64
N ARG A 3 -21.75 -70.83 -11.06
CA ARG A 3 -21.52 -70.35 -9.68
C ARG A 3 -20.79 -68.99 -9.74
N LYS A 4 -20.85 -68.22 -8.63
CA LYS A 4 -19.87 -67.15 -8.25
C LYS A 4 -18.43 -67.71 -8.12
N PRO A 5 -17.40 -66.85 -8.18
CA PRO A 5 -16.67 -66.45 -6.96
C PRO A 5 -16.30 -64.93 -6.95
N THR A 6 -16.56 -64.14 -5.90
CA THR A 6 -15.81 -63.85 -4.65
C THR A 6 -14.37 -63.30 -4.77
N ASP A 7 -14.27 -62.00 -4.45
CA ASP A 7 -13.27 -61.24 -3.67
C ASP A 7 -11.81 -61.68 -3.58
N ALA A 8 -10.90 -60.72 -3.87
CA ALA A 8 -9.87 -60.27 -2.93
C ALA A 8 -9.31 -58.89 -3.36
N ALA A 9 -9.13 -58.02 -2.36
CA ALA A 9 -8.66 -56.65 -2.44
C ALA A 9 -7.15 -56.53 -2.73
N ASP A 10 -6.71 -55.42 -3.36
CA ASP A 10 -5.69 -54.57 -2.73
C ASP A 10 -5.61 -53.15 -3.35
N SER A 11 -5.20 -52.24 -2.47
CA SER A 11 -5.10 -50.78 -2.51
C SER A 11 -4.31 -50.13 -3.67
N VAL A 12 -4.68 -48.90 -4.08
CA VAL A 12 -3.82 -47.68 -4.24
C VAL A 12 -4.70 -46.44 -4.53
N ARG A 13 -4.25 -45.30 -3.98
CA ARG A 13 -4.84 -43.95 -3.74
C ARG A 13 -5.37 -43.15 -4.95
N PRO A 14 -6.19 -42.10 -4.72
CA PRO A 14 -6.65 -41.19 -5.77
C PRO A 14 -5.56 -40.20 -6.21
N ALA A 15 -5.41 -40.04 -7.53
CA ALA A 15 -4.63 -38.96 -8.13
C ALA A 15 -5.36 -37.62 -7.93
N GLY A 16 -4.64 -36.64 -7.37
CA GLY A 16 -5.15 -35.31 -7.05
C GLY A 16 -5.39 -34.41 -8.28
N PRO A 17 -6.07 -33.27 -8.09
CA PRO A 17 -6.26 -32.29 -9.13
C PRO A 17 -4.97 -31.49 -9.33
N THR A 18 -4.33 -31.66 -10.49
CA THR A 18 -3.33 -30.73 -11.03
C THR A 18 -4.06 -29.59 -11.75
N GLY A 19 -4.05 -28.41 -11.15
CA GLY A 19 -4.59 -27.19 -11.75
C GLY A 19 -4.14 -25.99 -10.95
N SER A 20 -3.10 -25.35 -11.44
CA SER A 20 -2.36 -24.23 -10.85
C SER A 20 -3.25 -23.03 -10.50
N ALA A 21 -3.40 -22.75 -9.20
CA ALA A 21 -3.87 -21.46 -8.70
C ALA A 21 -2.71 -20.46 -8.63
N ASP A 22 -2.00 -20.34 -9.75
CA ASP A 22 -0.88 -19.41 -9.96
C ASP A 22 -1.41 -18.08 -10.54
N SER A 23 -2.49 -17.55 -9.96
CA SER A 23 -2.86 -16.16 -10.20
C SER A 23 -1.96 -15.31 -9.33
N ALA A 24 -0.86 -14.92 -9.95
CA ALA A 24 0.12 -13.96 -9.48
C ALA A 24 -0.55 -12.81 -8.72
N TRP A 25 0.07 -12.46 -7.60
CA TRP A 25 -0.03 -11.13 -7.01
C TRP A 25 0.39 -10.12 -8.07
N THR A 26 -0.53 -9.65 -8.91
CA THR A 26 -0.31 -8.45 -9.72
C THR A 26 -0.55 -7.24 -8.83
N GLU A 27 0.36 -7.02 -7.89
CA GLU A 27 0.55 -5.69 -7.33
C GLU A 27 1.02 -4.78 -8.48
N ALA A 28 0.41 -3.61 -8.60
CA ALA A 28 0.95 -2.57 -9.47
C ALA A 28 2.41 -2.33 -9.07
N PRO A 29 3.36 -2.20 -10.02
CA PRO A 29 4.80 -2.17 -9.73
C PRO A 29 5.28 -1.10 -8.73
N GLY A 30 4.43 -0.14 -8.35
CA GLY A 30 4.69 0.83 -7.28
C GLY A 30 4.25 0.41 -5.86
N ALA A 31 3.33 -0.53 -5.71
CA ALA A 31 2.74 -0.88 -4.41
C ALA A 31 3.75 -1.62 -3.49
N SER A 32 4.56 -2.51 -4.07
CA SER A 32 5.59 -3.24 -3.31
C SER A 32 6.71 -2.32 -2.84
N ALA A 33 7.09 -1.32 -3.65
CA ALA A 33 8.10 -0.32 -3.27
C ALA A 33 7.59 0.58 -2.13
N GLN A 34 6.34 1.02 -2.21
CA GLN A 34 5.70 1.81 -1.16
C GLN A 34 5.58 1.03 0.16
N LEU A 35 5.25 -0.27 0.11
CA LEU A 35 5.19 -1.12 1.29
C LEU A 35 6.56 -1.25 1.99
N LEU A 36 7.63 -1.42 1.22
CA LEU A 36 8.99 -1.50 1.76
C LEU A 36 9.38 -0.18 2.45
N ASP A 37 9.08 0.95 1.83
CA ASP A 37 9.35 2.28 2.41
C ASP A 37 8.57 2.50 3.72
N GLU A 38 7.30 2.08 3.79
CA GLU A 38 6.48 2.15 5.01
C GLU A 38 7.01 1.24 6.13
N LEU A 39 7.40 0.01 5.80
CA LEU A 39 7.98 -0.93 6.78
C LEU A 39 9.32 -0.44 7.32
N ASP A 40 10.16 0.16 6.47
CA ASP A 40 11.42 0.75 6.90
C ASP A 40 11.23 1.99 7.77
N ALA A 41 10.19 2.80 7.50
CA ALA A 41 9.81 3.91 8.38
C ALA A 41 9.33 3.39 9.75
N LEU A 42 8.46 2.38 9.77
CA LEU A 42 7.98 1.77 11.01
C LEU A 42 9.11 1.16 11.83
N ARG A 43 10.02 0.41 11.17
CA ARG A 43 11.20 -0.18 11.81
C ARG A 43 12.06 0.88 12.49
N ARG A 44 12.30 2.01 11.82
CA ARG A 44 13.07 3.14 12.38
C ARG A 44 12.37 3.76 13.58
N ALA A 45 11.08 4.05 13.46
CA ALA A 45 10.30 4.65 14.55
C ALA A 45 10.27 3.74 15.81
N LEU A 46 10.10 2.43 15.62
CA LEU A 46 10.16 1.46 16.72
C LEU A 46 11.56 1.37 17.34
N ALA A 47 12.62 1.42 16.53
CA ALA A 47 14.00 1.42 17.03
C ALA A 47 14.33 2.68 17.84
N GLU A 48 13.87 3.85 17.38
CA GLU A 48 14.01 5.11 18.10
C GLU A 48 13.24 5.10 19.43
N GLU A 49 12.02 4.55 19.45
CA GLU A 49 11.23 4.43 20.66
C GLU A 49 11.85 3.44 21.66
N ALA A 50 12.36 2.31 21.18
CA ALA A 50 13.09 1.37 22.01
C ALA A 50 14.38 2.00 22.59
N ALA A 51 15.07 2.84 21.84
CA ALA A 51 16.23 3.58 22.33
C ALA A 51 15.85 4.67 23.36
N ARG A 52 14.70 5.32 23.21
CA ARG A 52 14.16 6.29 24.19
C ARG A 52 13.73 5.64 25.50
N ASN A 53 13.20 4.42 25.45
CA ASN A 53 12.70 3.67 26.61
C ASN A 53 13.68 2.61 27.12
N ALA A 54 14.96 2.65 26.70
CA ALA A 54 15.97 1.72 27.19
C ALA A 54 16.15 1.90 28.72
N PRO A 55 15.94 0.86 29.54
CA PRO A 55 16.11 0.98 30.98
C PRO A 55 17.59 1.23 31.33
N ASP A 56 17.85 2.24 32.17
CA ASP A 56 19.20 2.67 32.61
C ASP A 56 19.94 1.67 33.51
N THR A 57 19.44 0.43 33.67
CA THR A 57 20.05 -0.58 34.54
C THR A 57 20.03 -1.97 33.91
N PRO A 58 21.19 -2.60 33.70
CA PRO A 58 21.30 -3.98 33.22
C PRO A 58 21.26 -4.95 34.41
N ASP A 59 20.11 -5.05 35.07
CA ASP A 59 19.81 -6.21 35.94
C ASP A 59 18.31 -6.21 36.30
N MET A 60 17.49 -6.83 35.44
CA MET A 60 16.14 -7.26 35.82
C MET A 60 16.01 -8.75 35.44
N PRO A 61 15.63 -9.63 36.37
CA PRO A 61 15.38 -11.03 36.07
C PRO A 61 14.19 -11.18 35.11
N ASP A 62 14.30 -12.16 34.20
CA ASP A 62 13.46 -12.39 33.01
C ASP A 62 11.94 -12.69 33.26
N ASP A 63 11.40 -12.49 34.46
CA ASP A 63 10.09 -13.05 34.87
C ASP A 63 9.03 -12.04 35.36
N GLU A 64 9.19 -10.73 35.18
CA GLU A 64 8.06 -9.81 35.40
C GLU A 64 7.18 -9.69 34.14
N PRO A 65 5.89 -10.10 34.18
CA PRO A 65 4.99 -9.88 33.06
C PRO A 65 4.82 -8.36 32.90
N THR A 66 5.25 -7.85 31.75
CA THR A 66 5.10 -6.45 31.36
C THR A 66 3.61 -6.15 31.15
N ASP A 67 2.90 -5.85 32.24
CA ASP A 67 1.44 -5.62 32.31
C ASP A 67 1.07 -4.22 31.75
N GLY A 68 1.67 -3.87 30.62
CA GLY A 68 1.36 -2.67 29.85
C GLY A 68 0.22 -2.91 28.86
N PRO A 69 -0.49 -1.86 28.41
CA PRO A 69 -1.52 -2.00 27.39
C PRO A 69 -0.92 -2.57 26.10
N LEU A 70 -1.40 -3.74 25.68
CA LEU A 70 -0.98 -4.39 24.44
C LEU A 70 -1.51 -3.59 23.23
N LEU A 71 -0.62 -3.01 22.42
CA LEU A 71 -0.98 -2.29 21.20
C LEU A 71 -0.67 -3.16 19.96
N ALA A 72 -1.70 -3.45 19.16
CA ALA A 72 -1.54 -4.14 17.88
C ALA A 72 -1.52 -3.13 16.73
N VAL A 73 -0.45 -3.16 15.91
CA VAL A 73 -0.37 -2.45 14.64
C VAL A 73 -0.56 -3.47 13.52
N ALA A 74 -1.54 -3.25 12.65
CA ALA A 74 -1.90 -4.18 11.60
C ALA A 74 -2.00 -3.49 10.24
N ARG A 75 -1.54 -4.19 9.19
CA ARG A 75 -1.84 -3.88 7.80
C ARG A 75 -2.67 -5.02 7.22
N LEU A 76 -3.69 -4.66 6.45
CA LEU A 76 -4.53 -5.65 5.77
C LEU A 76 -4.00 -5.89 4.37
N PHE A 77 -3.91 -7.17 4.00
CA PHE A 77 -3.42 -7.62 2.70
C PHE A 77 -4.56 -8.32 1.96
N PRO A 78 -5.28 -7.62 1.06
CA PRO A 78 -6.33 -8.23 0.26
C PRO A 78 -5.79 -9.43 -0.53
N GLY A 79 -6.50 -10.56 -0.50
CA GLY A 79 -6.07 -11.78 -1.19
C GLY A 79 -5.00 -12.60 -0.46
N MET A 80 -4.48 -12.14 0.68
CA MET A 80 -3.64 -12.96 1.56
C MET A 80 -4.48 -14.01 2.27
N THR A 81 -4.16 -15.29 2.05
CA THR A 81 -4.77 -16.41 2.77
C THR A 81 -3.90 -16.82 3.95
N ARG A 82 -4.50 -17.34 5.04
CA ARG A 82 -3.76 -17.93 6.18
C ARG A 82 -2.68 -18.91 5.75
N HIS A 83 -2.97 -19.79 4.79
CA HIS A 83 -2.00 -20.79 4.32
C HIS A 83 -0.75 -20.13 3.70
N ARG A 84 -0.94 -19.13 2.81
CA ARG A 84 0.15 -18.34 2.23
C ARG A 84 0.94 -17.55 3.29
N TRP A 85 0.26 -16.94 4.26
CA TRP A 85 0.91 -16.24 5.36
C TRP A 85 1.80 -17.18 6.19
N LEU A 86 1.30 -18.37 6.55
CA LEU A 86 2.07 -19.33 7.35
C LEU A 86 3.36 -19.74 6.64
N ALA A 87 3.31 -19.97 5.32
CA ALA A 87 4.51 -20.27 4.53
C ALA A 87 5.53 -19.13 4.55
N LEU A 88 5.09 -17.88 4.32
CA LEU A 88 5.96 -16.70 4.36
C LEU A 88 6.54 -16.45 5.76
N ALA A 89 5.73 -16.61 6.80
CA ALA A 89 6.16 -16.40 8.17
C ALA A 89 7.23 -17.42 8.60
N GLU A 90 7.13 -18.65 8.10
CA GLU A 90 8.14 -19.68 8.31
C GLU A 90 9.43 -19.36 7.54
N GLU A 91 9.32 -19.05 6.24
CA GLU A 91 10.45 -18.73 5.37
C GLU A 91 11.28 -17.53 5.86
N HIS A 92 10.61 -16.49 6.36
CA HIS A 92 11.25 -15.25 6.79
C HIS A 92 11.40 -15.12 8.31
N GLY A 93 11.10 -16.18 9.08
CA GLY A 93 11.31 -16.19 10.53
C GLY A 93 10.41 -15.22 11.30
N LEU A 94 9.22 -14.89 10.79
CA LEU A 94 8.25 -13.95 11.38
C LEU A 94 7.47 -14.56 12.57
N ARG A 95 8.15 -15.29 13.46
CA ARG A 95 7.53 -16.08 14.53
C ARG A 95 6.78 -15.27 15.59
N GLN A 96 7.14 -13.99 15.73
CA GLN A 96 6.53 -13.03 16.66
C GLN A 96 5.32 -12.31 16.04
N TRP A 97 5.04 -12.51 14.74
CA TRP A 97 3.93 -11.88 14.04
C TRP A 97 2.70 -12.79 14.06
N PHE A 98 1.54 -12.22 14.38
CA PHE A 98 0.26 -12.92 14.33
C PHE A 98 -0.61 -12.37 13.19
N ALA A 99 -1.35 -13.25 12.52
CA ALA A 99 -2.33 -12.88 11.50
C ALA A 99 -3.74 -13.19 11.98
N ILE A 100 -4.65 -12.25 11.75
CA ILE A 100 -6.07 -12.38 12.07
C ILE A 100 -6.84 -12.65 10.78
N ASP A 101 -7.53 -13.78 10.72
CA ASP A 101 -8.44 -14.06 9.60
C ASP A 101 -9.68 -13.17 9.73
N LEU A 102 -9.86 -12.28 8.77
CA LEU A 102 -11.05 -11.45 8.69
C LEU A 102 -12.17 -12.20 7.96
N ASP A 103 -12.88 -13.09 8.67
CA ASP A 103 -14.11 -13.70 8.15
C ASP A 103 -15.26 -12.68 8.11
N LYS A 104 -16.24 -12.92 7.23
CA LYS A 104 -17.34 -12.01 6.89
C LYS A 104 -18.19 -11.58 8.09
N SER A 105 -18.21 -12.34 9.19
CA SER A 105 -19.15 -12.12 10.31
C SER A 105 -18.61 -11.32 11.49
N THR A 106 -17.29 -11.12 11.64
CA THR A 106 -16.73 -10.44 12.83
C THR A 106 -16.03 -9.11 12.50
N ASN A 107 -15.77 -8.82 11.22
CA ASN A 107 -14.91 -7.69 10.80
C ASN A 107 -15.46 -6.86 9.63
N PHE A 108 -16.78 -6.68 9.52
CA PHE A 108 -17.33 -5.68 8.59
C PHE A 108 -16.77 -4.27 8.92
N ASN A 109 -16.68 -3.93 10.20
CA ASN A 109 -16.20 -2.61 10.64
C ASN A 109 -14.72 -2.36 10.32
N LEU A 110 -13.86 -3.37 10.34
CA LEU A 110 -12.43 -3.19 10.07
C LEU A 110 -12.16 -2.95 8.57
N ARG A 111 -12.90 -3.66 7.70
CA ARG A 111 -12.82 -3.46 6.25
C ARG A 111 -13.40 -2.12 5.82
N GLU A 112 -14.52 -1.72 6.40
CA GLU A 112 -15.13 -0.42 6.12
C GLU A 112 -14.30 0.73 6.71
N LEU A 113 -13.69 0.55 7.89
CA LEU A 113 -12.73 1.50 8.43
C LEU A 113 -11.50 1.62 7.52
N GLN A 114 -10.97 0.51 7.02
CA GLN A 114 -9.83 0.56 6.09
C GLN A 114 -10.21 1.25 4.78
N LYS A 115 -11.35 0.93 4.18
CA LYS A 115 -11.83 1.67 3.01
C LYS A 115 -12.03 3.15 3.30
N ALA A 116 -12.56 3.49 4.47
CA ALA A 116 -12.69 4.88 4.90
C ALA A 116 -11.31 5.53 5.08
N VAL A 117 -10.32 4.83 5.62
CA VAL A 117 -8.93 5.32 5.75
C VAL A 117 -8.27 5.46 4.38
N GLU A 118 -8.45 4.52 3.45
CA GLU A 118 -7.94 4.58 2.08
C GLU A 118 -8.60 5.69 1.29
N GLU A 119 -9.92 5.86 1.40
CA GLU A 119 -10.69 6.95 0.78
C GLU A 119 -10.28 8.30 1.38
N LEU A 120 -10.14 8.40 2.70
CA LEU A 120 -9.62 9.59 3.36
C LEU A 120 -8.18 9.86 2.92
N THR A 121 -7.36 8.84 2.69
CA THR A 121 -5.98 8.99 2.21
C THR A 121 -5.95 9.42 0.75
N HIS A 122 -6.84 8.90 -0.09
CA HIS A 122 -6.98 9.28 -1.49
C HIS A 122 -7.46 10.73 -1.63
N GLN A 123 -8.52 11.11 -0.90
CA GLN A 123 -8.99 12.50 -0.83
C GLN A 123 -7.96 13.45 -0.21
N ARG A 124 -7.10 12.94 0.68
CA ARG A 124 -6.01 13.69 1.30
C ARG A 124 -4.86 13.98 0.34
N ASP A 125 -4.66 13.13 -0.66
CA ASP A 125 -3.46 13.12 -1.51
C ASP A 125 -3.69 13.58 -2.95
N HIS A 126 -4.95 13.63 -3.40
CA HIS A 126 -5.31 14.11 -4.72
C HIS A 126 -6.00 15.48 -4.66
N ASP A 127 -5.89 16.25 -5.74
CA ASP A 127 -6.66 17.46 -5.96
C ASP A 127 -8.07 17.08 -6.42
N PRO A 128 -9.14 17.52 -5.72
CA PRO A 128 -10.51 17.08 -6.00
C PRO A 128 -11.04 17.55 -7.35
N LEU A 129 -10.46 18.60 -7.94
CA LEU A 129 -10.91 19.10 -9.23
C LEU A 129 -10.32 18.31 -10.40
N THR A 130 -9.03 17.99 -10.32
CA THR A 130 -8.25 17.43 -11.44
C THR A 130 -7.93 15.94 -11.28
N GLY A 131 -8.00 15.40 -10.06
CA GLY A 131 -7.61 14.03 -9.73
C GLY A 131 -6.10 13.79 -9.75
N LEU A 132 -5.28 14.79 -10.07
CA LEU A 132 -3.81 14.70 -9.93
C LEU A 132 -3.42 14.70 -8.46
N MET A 133 -2.15 14.39 -8.16
CA MET A 133 -1.65 14.58 -6.81
C MET A 133 -1.80 16.05 -6.39
N ASN A 134 -2.18 16.30 -5.14
CA ASN A 134 -2.13 17.64 -4.60
C ASN A 134 -0.70 18.00 -4.16
N ARG A 135 -0.46 19.30 -3.97
CA ARG A 135 0.82 19.85 -3.51
C ARG A 135 1.47 19.07 -2.37
N ARG A 136 0.71 18.68 -1.35
CA ARG A 136 1.26 17.99 -0.19
C ARG A 136 1.75 16.58 -0.53
N ALA A 137 0.99 15.84 -1.33
CA ALA A 137 1.38 14.51 -1.75
C ALA A 137 2.57 14.55 -2.71
N PHE A 138 2.57 15.52 -3.63
CA PHE A 138 3.69 15.75 -4.54
C PHE A 138 5.01 16.01 -3.81
N LEU A 139 5.02 16.91 -2.83
CA LEU A 139 6.23 17.21 -2.06
C LEU A 139 6.79 15.98 -1.32
N ARG A 140 5.92 15.11 -0.80
CA ARG A 140 6.36 13.85 -0.18
C ARG A 140 6.98 12.91 -1.22
N GLN A 141 6.41 12.84 -2.42
CA GLN A 141 6.94 12.00 -3.50
C GLN A 141 8.30 12.50 -3.98
N VAL A 142 8.47 13.81 -4.12
CA VAL A 142 9.76 14.42 -4.48
C VAL A 142 10.83 14.09 -3.44
N GLU A 143 10.51 14.14 -2.15
CA GLU A 143 11.45 13.76 -1.08
C GLU A 143 11.90 12.29 -1.21
N LEU A 144 10.97 11.38 -1.51
CA LEU A 144 11.29 9.96 -1.73
C LEU A 144 12.19 9.78 -2.97
N GLU A 145 11.90 10.46 -4.08
CA GLU A 145 12.71 10.38 -5.30
C GLU A 145 14.11 10.97 -5.08
N LEU A 146 14.23 12.07 -4.33
CA LEU A 146 15.54 12.63 -3.96
C LEU A 146 16.39 11.64 -3.16
N GLN A 147 15.78 10.89 -2.24
CA GLN A 147 16.48 9.84 -1.49
C GLN A 147 16.92 8.68 -2.41
N ARG A 148 16.10 8.31 -3.40
CA ARG A 148 16.45 7.27 -4.40
C ARG A 148 17.62 7.70 -5.27
N VAL A 149 17.59 8.94 -5.77
CA VAL A 149 18.70 9.56 -6.52
C VAL A 149 20.00 9.53 -5.70
N HIS A 150 19.94 9.92 -4.42
CA HIS A 150 21.11 9.91 -3.54
C HIS A 150 21.72 8.53 -3.32
N ARG A 151 20.90 7.47 -3.27
CA ARG A 151 21.36 6.10 -3.02
C ARG A 151 21.81 5.38 -4.29
N GLY A 152 21.12 5.60 -5.41
CA GLY A 152 21.25 4.82 -6.64
C GLY A 152 21.90 5.55 -7.81
N GLY A 153 22.16 6.86 -7.70
CA GLY A 153 22.75 7.66 -8.78
C GLY A 153 21.83 7.90 -9.98
N ALA A 154 20.52 7.71 -9.82
CA ALA A 154 19.53 7.99 -10.86
C ALA A 154 19.41 9.51 -11.13
N GLU A 155 18.97 9.90 -12.32
CA GLU A 155 18.69 11.30 -12.66
C GLU A 155 17.22 11.64 -12.40
N LEU A 156 16.96 12.81 -11.81
CA LEU A 156 15.62 13.35 -11.57
C LEU A 156 15.45 14.67 -12.32
N CYS A 157 14.32 14.82 -13.01
CA CYS A 157 13.90 16.07 -13.62
C CYS A 157 12.63 16.57 -12.94
N LEU A 158 12.55 17.88 -12.72
CA LEU A 158 11.38 18.56 -12.21
C LEU A 158 10.99 19.65 -13.20
N ALA A 159 9.71 19.68 -13.58
CA ALA A 159 9.11 20.73 -14.37
C ALA A 159 7.98 21.39 -13.58
N MET A 160 7.86 22.71 -13.69
CA MET A 160 6.77 23.50 -13.13
C MET A 160 6.07 24.19 -14.30
N LEU A 161 4.75 24.07 -14.36
CA LEU A 161 3.94 24.64 -15.42
C LEU A 161 2.91 25.59 -14.81
N ASP A 162 2.72 26.75 -15.42
CA ASP A 162 1.70 27.73 -15.04
C ASP A 162 0.82 28.04 -16.26
N LEU A 163 -0.49 28.21 -16.06
CA LEU A 163 -1.40 28.55 -17.16
C LEU A 163 -1.46 30.06 -17.36
N ASP A 164 -0.81 30.53 -18.43
CA ASP A 164 -0.80 31.94 -18.80
C ASP A 164 -2.21 32.55 -18.90
N ASP A 165 -2.38 33.75 -18.35
CA ASP A 165 -3.62 34.52 -18.37
C ASP A 165 -4.86 33.76 -17.83
N PHE A 166 -4.71 32.74 -16.97
CA PHE A 166 -5.83 31.94 -16.46
C PHE A 166 -6.90 32.78 -15.77
N LYS A 167 -6.49 33.82 -15.03
CA LYS A 167 -7.41 34.80 -14.45
C LYS A 167 -8.33 35.45 -15.49
N ARG A 168 -7.82 35.79 -16.68
CA ARG A 168 -8.63 36.37 -17.77
C ARG A 168 -9.71 35.39 -18.25
N VAL A 169 -9.40 34.10 -18.28
CA VAL A 169 -10.38 33.05 -18.63
C VAL A 169 -11.50 33.02 -17.60
N ASN A 170 -11.15 33.02 -16.31
CA ASN A 170 -12.14 33.07 -15.22
C ASN A 170 -12.99 34.34 -15.27
N ASP A 171 -12.38 35.50 -15.49
CA ASP A 171 -13.09 36.78 -15.52
C ASP A 171 -14.02 36.89 -16.74
N THR A 172 -13.65 36.28 -17.88
CA THR A 172 -14.43 36.36 -19.13
C THR A 172 -15.55 35.32 -19.19
N TRP A 173 -15.28 34.10 -18.72
CA TRP A 173 -16.15 32.93 -18.94
C TRP A 173 -16.66 32.29 -17.64
N GLY A 174 -16.26 32.83 -16.48
CA GLY A 174 -16.61 32.33 -15.16
C GLY A 174 -15.74 31.16 -14.71
N HIS A 175 -15.73 30.92 -13.40
CA HIS A 175 -14.94 29.86 -12.76
C HIS A 175 -15.26 28.46 -13.27
N ALA A 176 -16.51 28.18 -13.64
CA ALA A 176 -16.88 26.88 -14.20
C ALA A 176 -16.13 26.57 -15.52
N CYS A 177 -15.82 27.60 -16.32
CA CYS A 177 -15.00 27.45 -17.52
C CYS A 177 -13.54 27.23 -17.16
N GLY A 178 -13.00 27.97 -16.19
CA GLY A 178 -11.65 27.74 -15.67
C GLY A 178 -11.45 26.33 -15.12
N ASP A 179 -12.44 25.80 -14.40
CA ASP A 179 -12.43 24.42 -13.89
C ASP A 179 -12.32 23.39 -15.02
N LEU A 180 -13.00 23.63 -16.16
CA LEU A 180 -12.89 22.77 -17.34
C LEU A 180 -11.49 22.83 -17.96
N VAL A 181 -10.88 24.02 -18.02
CA VAL A 181 -9.50 24.20 -18.50
C VAL A 181 -8.52 23.44 -17.61
N LEU A 182 -8.66 23.55 -16.28
CA LEU A 182 -7.80 22.84 -15.33
C LEU A 182 -7.92 21.33 -15.44
N ARG A 183 -9.15 20.79 -15.56
CA ARG A 183 -9.37 19.36 -15.82
C ARG A 183 -8.73 18.93 -17.13
N ARG A 184 -8.87 19.73 -18.18
CA ARG A 184 -8.30 19.40 -19.49
C ARG A 184 -6.77 19.41 -19.45
N MET A 185 -6.16 20.36 -18.74
CA MET A 185 -4.71 20.38 -18.52
C MET A 185 -4.25 19.13 -17.78
N ALA A 186 -4.98 18.72 -16.75
CA ALA A 186 -4.66 17.51 -16.00
C ALA A 186 -4.74 16.23 -16.84
N ASP A 187 -5.73 16.12 -17.72
CA ASP A 187 -5.81 15.00 -18.66
C ASP A 187 -4.64 15.01 -19.65
N LEU A 188 -4.26 16.18 -20.17
CA LEU A 188 -3.11 16.32 -21.07
C LEU A 188 -1.81 15.91 -20.38
N LEU A 189 -1.60 16.33 -19.12
CA LEU A 189 -0.45 15.91 -18.34
C LEU A 189 -0.45 14.40 -18.16
N ARG A 190 -1.58 13.81 -17.76
CA ARG A 190 -1.71 12.36 -17.55
C ARG A 190 -1.39 11.56 -18.81
N ASP A 191 -1.84 12.02 -19.96
CA ASP A 191 -1.58 11.37 -21.26
C ASP A 191 -0.14 11.58 -21.74
N ALA A 192 0.51 12.69 -21.35
CA ALA A 192 1.88 13.00 -21.72
C ALA A 192 2.93 12.34 -20.80
N THR A 193 2.55 12.00 -19.57
CA THR A 193 3.42 11.37 -18.57
C THR A 193 3.38 9.85 -18.64
N ARG A 194 4.53 9.20 -18.42
CA ARG A 194 4.63 7.73 -18.34
C ARG A 194 4.13 7.21 -17.00
N ALA A 195 3.95 5.90 -16.88
CA ALA A 195 3.41 5.27 -15.67
C ALA A 195 4.22 5.51 -14.38
N TYR A 196 5.50 5.88 -14.50
CA TYR A 196 6.39 6.19 -13.37
C TYR A 196 6.61 7.69 -13.17
N ASP A 197 6.12 8.53 -14.09
CA ASP A 197 6.19 9.97 -13.96
C ASP A 197 5.04 10.44 -13.05
N VAL A 198 5.27 11.53 -12.33
CA VAL A 198 4.32 12.05 -11.34
C VAL A 198 3.86 13.43 -11.77
N ALA A 199 2.56 13.58 -12.02
CA ALA A 199 1.91 14.86 -12.26
C ALA A 199 1.09 15.30 -11.05
N ALA A 200 1.20 16.58 -10.69
CA ALA A 200 0.51 17.17 -9.57
C ALA A 200 -0.13 18.50 -9.96
N ARG A 201 -1.05 18.97 -9.11
CA ARG A 201 -1.48 20.36 -9.09
C ARG A 201 -0.96 21.00 -7.81
N ILE A 202 -0.05 21.96 -7.96
CA ILE A 202 0.68 22.59 -6.87
C ILE A 202 -0.09 23.82 -6.36
N GLY A 203 -0.79 24.51 -7.25
CA GLY A 203 -1.46 25.78 -6.97
C GLY A 203 -2.81 25.96 -7.66
N GLY A 204 -3.24 27.21 -7.78
CA GLY A 204 -4.51 27.56 -8.44
C GLY A 204 -4.50 27.18 -9.92
N GLU A 205 -3.44 27.55 -10.63
CA GLU A 205 -3.23 27.26 -12.05
C GLU A 205 -1.87 26.62 -12.34
N GLU A 206 -1.15 26.24 -11.27
CA GLU A 206 0.21 25.68 -11.30
C GLU A 206 0.19 24.15 -11.18
N PHE A 207 1.00 23.48 -12.01
CA PHE A 207 1.16 22.03 -12.09
C PHE A 207 2.62 21.61 -11.94
#